data_AF-A0A7S4JW93-F1
#
_entry.id   AF-A0A7S4JW93-F1
#
_cell.length_a   1.000
_cell.length_b   1.000
_cell.length_c   1.000
_cell.angle_alpha   90.00
_cell.angle_beta   90.00
_cell.angle_gamma   90.00
#
_symmetry.space_group_name_H-M   'P 1'
#
loop_
_entity.id
_entity.type
_entity.pdbx_description
1 polymer ?
#
loop_
_entity_poly.entity_id
_entity_poly.type
_entity_poly.pdbx_seq_one_letter_code
_entity_poly.pdbx_strand_id
1 'polypeptide(L)'
;EMQTHYDLENSFCLVLMAVVGVSTLFLMIPWPPSIRALLIRTLHQIGHSDQARWTFCMVLAVVTVMFVWSFWAMTSVQNELDLMKQNAAVNAVTDMETRLSLNLKKFRTQRNVYITGFSLFSSLILVRFYKILSRIGEIENKLEKTK
;
A
#
# COMPACT_ATOMS: atom_id res chain seq x y z
N GLU A 1 -28.66 -6.65 12.15
CA GLU A 1 -28.29 -6.54 10.72
C GLU A 1 -27.14 -5.58 10.43
N MET A 2 -27.04 -4.42 11.11
CA MET A 2 -25.85 -3.56 10.95
C MET A 2 -24.53 -4.24 11.36
N GLN A 3 -24.51 -4.99 12.48
CA GLN A 3 -23.31 -5.67 12.98
C GLN A 3 -22.68 -6.65 11.96
N THR A 4 -23.51 -7.41 11.25
CA THR A 4 -23.07 -8.40 10.24
C THR A 4 -22.48 -7.75 8.99
N HIS A 5 -22.92 -6.54 8.63
CA HIS A 5 -22.38 -5.80 7.49
C HIS A 5 -20.97 -5.24 7.79
N TYR A 6 -20.71 -4.85 9.04
CA TYR A 6 -19.38 -4.42 9.50
C TYR A 6 -18.38 -5.58 9.57
N ASP A 7 -18.79 -6.77 9.98
CA ASP A 7 -17.91 -7.95 10.01
C ASP A 7 -17.49 -8.42 8.60
N LEU A 8 -18.36 -8.25 7.59
CA LEU A 8 -18.06 -8.60 6.21
C LEU A 8 -17.09 -7.60 5.55
N GLU A 9 -17.29 -6.30 5.74
CA GLU A 9 -16.34 -5.26 5.29
C GLU A 9 -14.98 -5.37 6.00
N ASN A 10 -14.98 -5.72 7.29
CA ASN A 10 -13.77 -5.93 8.07
C ASN A 10 -12.97 -7.13 7.54
N SER A 11 -13.64 -8.23 7.22
CA SER A 11 -13.01 -9.41 6.64
C SER A 11 -12.41 -9.13 5.26
N PHE A 12 -13.11 -8.39 4.40
CA PHE A 12 -12.61 -8.07 3.06
C PHE A 12 -11.36 -7.17 3.08
N CYS A 13 -11.33 -6.16 3.96
CA CYS A 13 -10.14 -5.32 4.14
C CYS A 13 -8.93 -6.11 4.68
N LEU A 14 -9.18 -7.06 5.59
CA LEU A 14 -8.13 -7.91 6.16
C LEU A 14 -7.54 -8.86 5.10
N VAL A 15 -8.39 -9.45 4.26
CA VAL A 15 -7.97 -10.27 3.12
C VAL A 15 -7.18 -9.42 2.12
N LEU A 16 -7.62 -8.19 1.81
CA LEU A 16 -6.88 -7.28 0.94
C LEU A 16 -5.50 -6.93 1.53
N MET A 17 -5.41 -6.57 2.81
CA MET A 17 -4.12 -6.34 3.47
C MET A 17 -3.22 -7.58 3.44
N ALA A 18 -3.79 -8.76 3.70
CA ALA A 18 -3.04 -10.01 3.67
C ALA A 18 -2.54 -10.32 2.25
N VAL A 19 -3.36 -10.13 1.22
CA VAL A 19 -2.99 -10.37 -0.18
C VAL A 19 -1.91 -9.39 -0.64
N VAL A 20 -2.07 -8.09 -0.40
CA VAL A 20 -1.06 -7.10 -0.79
C VAL A 20 0.23 -7.33 0.02
N GLY A 21 0.10 -7.63 1.32
CA GLY A 21 1.16 -8.08 2.23
C GLY A 21 1.99 -9.24 1.68
N VAL A 22 1.32 -10.36 1.43
CA VAL A 22 1.89 -11.61 0.94
C VAL A 22 2.48 -11.44 -0.46
N SER A 23 1.81 -10.70 -1.35
CA SER A 23 2.35 -10.44 -2.70
C SER A 23 3.67 -9.66 -2.66
N THR A 24 3.84 -8.74 -1.70
CA THR A 24 5.08 -7.99 -1.55
C THR A 24 6.19 -8.82 -0.90
N LEU A 25 5.85 -9.67 0.06
CA LEU A 25 6.79 -10.66 0.60
C LEU A 25 7.25 -11.62 -0.51
N PHE A 26 6.34 -12.04 -1.38
CA PHE A 26 6.66 -12.88 -2.53
C PHE A 26 7.55 -12.17 -3.56
N LEU A 27 7.37 -10.85 -3.74
CA LEU A 27 8.29 -10.03 -4.52
C LEU A 27 9.67 -9.88 -3.86
N MET A 28 9.76 -9.96 -2.53
CA MET A 28 11.03 -9.89 -1.80
C MET A 28 11.85 -11.17 -1.88
N ILE A 29 11.21 -12.33 -2.11
CA ILE A 29 11.90 -13.60 -2.29
C ILE A 29 12.79 -13.51 -3.55
N PRO A 30 14.04 -13.98 -3.51
CA PRO A 30 14.87 -14.04 -4.71
C PRO A 30 14.20 -14.96 -5.74
N TRP A 31 13.65 -14.37 -6.81
CA TRP A 31 12.93 -15.14 -7.84
C TRP A 31 13.84 -16.17 -8.52
N PRO A 32 13.32 -17.35 -8.90
CA PRO A 32 14.09 -18.36 -9.61
C PRO A 32 14.58 -17.85 -10.97
N PRO A 33 15.74 -18.35 -11.45
CA PRO A 33 16.45 -17.81 -12.62
C PRO A 33 15.60 -17.81 -13.90
N SER A 34 14.68 -18.76 -14.07
CA SER A 34 13.78 -18.82 -15.21
C SER A 34 12.85 -17.61 -15.32
N ILE A 35 12.34 -17.12 -14.18
CA ILE A 35 11.44 -15.97 -14.17
C ILE A 35 12.24 -14.66 -14.22
N ARG A 36 13.47 -14.65 -13.65
CA ARG A 36 14.40 -13.52 -13.84
C ARG A 36 14.73 -13.31 -15.30
N ALA A 37 15.05 -14.36 -16.06
CA ALA A 37 15.35 -14.26 -17.48
C ALA A 37 14.14 -13.75 -18.29
N LEU A 38 12.92 -14.20 -17.96
CA LEU A 38 11.70 -13.70 -18.57
C LEU A 38 11.48 -12.22 -18.26
N LEU A 39 11.64 -11.80 -17.00
CA LEU A 39 11.49 -10.41 -16.58
C LEU A 39 12.57 -9.51 -17.16
N ILE A 40 13.82 -9.96 -17.27
CA ILE A 40 14.91 -9.19 -17.88
C ILE A 40 14.64 -9.02 -19.38
N ARG A 41 14.17 -10.07 -20.07
CA ARG A 41 13.81 -9.99 -21.49
C ARG A 41 12.64 -9.05 -21.73
N THR A 42 11.59 -9.10 -20.90
CA THR A 42 10.47 -8.16 -21.00
C THR A 42 10.86 -6.75 -20.59
N LEU A 43 11.66 -6.55 -19.53
CA LEU A 43 12.19 -5.23 -19.17
C LEU A 43 13.09 -4.66 -20.25
N HIS A 44 13.92 -5.45 -20.93
CA HIS A 44 14.78 -4.95 -22.01
C HIS A 44 13.96 -4.50 -23.21
N GLN A 45 12.85 -5.19 -23.50
CA GLN A 45 11.92 -4.83 -24.54
C GLN A 45 11.15 -3.53 -24.23
N ILE A 46 10.88 -3.24 -22.94
CA ILE A 46 10.18 -2.03 -22.47
C ILE A 46 11.20 -0.90 -22.14
N GLY A 47 12.45 -1.25 -21.85
CA GLY A 47 13.46 -0.43 -21.18
C GLY A 47 14.11 0.66 -22.02
N HIS A 48 13.80 0.73 -23.31
CA HIS A 48 14.24 1.84 -24.17
C HIS A 48 13.26 3.02 -24.21
N SER A 49 12.14 2.95 -23.50
CA SER A 49 11.16 4.04 -23.48
C SER A 49 11.27 4.88 -22.21
N ASP A 50 11.67 6.15 -22.35
CA ASP A 50 11.57 7.18 -21.31
C ASP A 50 10.15 7.25 -20.68
N GLN A 51 9.13 6.82 -21.42
CA GLN A 51 7.74 6.80 -20.96
C GLN A 51 7.52 5.82 -19.80
N ALA A 52 8.20 4.67 -19.76
CA ALA A 52 8.02 3.70 -18.68
C ALA A 52 8.52 4.25 -17.33
N ARG A 53 9.64 4.96 -17.35
CA ARG A 53 10.20 5.64 -16.17
C ARG A 53 9.25 6.73 -15.68
N TRP A 54 8.67 7.49 -16.60
CA TRP A 54 7.78 8.59 -16.28
C TRP A 54 6.44 8.10 -15.70
N THR A 55 5.84 7.05 -16.30
CA THR A 55 4.63 6.39 -15.79
C THR A 55 4.84 5.86 -14.37
N PHE A 56 5.99 5.22 -14.11
CA PHE A 56 6.31 4.75 -12.77
C PHE A 56 6.40 5.89 -11.75
N CYS A 57 7.07 7.00 -12.11
CA CYS A 57 7.15 8.18 -11.23
C CYS A 57 5.77 8.79 -10.96
N MET A 58 4.90 8.83 -11.97
CA MET A 58 3.54 9.34 -11.83
C MET A 58 2.70 8.48 -10.88
N VAL A 59 2.73 7.15 -11.02
CA VAL A 59 2.04 6.23 -10.10
C VAL A 59 2.56 6.40 -8.68
N LEU A 60 3.87 6.50 -8.49
CA LEU A 60 4.47 6.72 -7.17
C LEU A 60 4.01 8.04 -6.55
N ALA A 61 3.94 9.13 -7.33
CA ALA A 61 3.45 10.42 -6.88
C ALA A 61 1.97 10.35 -6.46
N VAL A 62 1.12 9.70 -7.25
CA VAL A 62 -0.31 9.50 -6.94
C VAL A 62 -0.50 8.72 -5.64
N VAL A 63 0.19 7.59 -5.47
CA VAL A 63 0.11 6.77 -4.24
C VAL A 63 0.60 7.56 -3.03
N THR A 64 1.65 8.37 -3.18
CA THR A 64 2.16 9.23 -2.11
C THR A 64 1.12 10.26 -1.68
N VAL A 65 0.47 10.94 -2.62
CA VAL A 65 -0.60 11.91 -2.32
C VAL A 65 -1.79 11.21 -1.65
N MET A 66 -2.21 10.03 -2.13
CA MET A 66 -3.28 9.25 -1.50
C MET A 66 -2.93 8.84 -0.07
N PHE A 67 -1.67 8.54 0.22
CA PHE A 67 -1.22 8.23 1.57
C PHE A 67 -1.32 9.45 2.50
N VAL A 68 -0.82 10.61 2.07
CA VAL A 68 -0.90 11.86 2.86
C VAL A 68 -2.35 12.23 3.14
N TRP A 69 -3.22 12.13 2.14
CA TRP A 69 -4.66 12.35 2.30
C TRP A 69 -5.28 11.40 3.33
N SER A 70 -4.99 10.10 3.20
CA SER A 70 -5.51 9.10 4.13
C SER A 70 -5.02 9.34 5.57
N PHE A 71 -3.75 9.72 5.72
CA PHE A 71 -3.15 10.02 7.02
C PHE A 71 -3.80 11.23 7.68
N TRP A 72 -4.03 12.31 6.91
CA TRP A 72 -4.75 13.48 7.38
C TRP A 72 -6.18 13.14 7.83
N ALA A 73 -6.92 12.36 7.03
CA ALA A 73 -8.26 11.92 7.39
C ALA A 73 -8.29 11.09 8.69
N MET A 74 -7.32 10.19 8.89
CA MET A 74 -7.21 9.40 10.12
C MET A 74 -6.92 10.26 11.35
N THR A 75 -5.97 11.19 11.25
CA THR A 75 -5.65 12.08 12.38
C THR A 75 -6.83 12.99 12.75
N SER A 76 -7.57 13.49 11.77
CA SER A 76 -8.80 14.27 12.02
C SER A 76 -9.84 13.48 12.80
N VAL A 77 -10.11 12.22 12.42
CA VAL A 77 -11.07 11.36 13.12
C VAL A 77 -10.56 10.94 14.50
N GLN A 78 -9.25 10.75 14.65
CA GLN A 78 -8.64 10.45 15.93
C GLN A 78 -8.81 11.62 16.92
N ASN A 79 -8.59 12.86 16.45
CA ASN A 79 -8.77 14.07 17.24
C ASN A 79 -10.24 14.27 17.65
N GLU A 80 -11.19 14.03 16.75
CA GLU A 80 -12.64 14.08 17.04
C GLU A 80 -13.01 13.11 18.19
N LEU A 81 -12.46 11.90 18.19
CA LEU A 81 -12.70 10.91 19.24
C LEU A 81 -12.08 11.31 20.59
N ASP A 82 -10.88 11.89 20.56
CA ASP A 82 -10.17 12.26 21.79
C ASP A 82 -10.80 13.50 22.46
N LEU A 83 -11.34 14.44 21.68
CA LEU A 83 -12.17 15.55 22.17
C LEU A 83 -13.48 15.05 22.81
N MET A 84 -14.14 14.06 22.20
CA MET A 84 -15.35 13.46 22.76
C MET A 84 -15.09 12.76 24.10
N LYS A 85 -13.96 12.06 24.24
CA LYS A 85 -13.58 11.44 25.52
C LYS A 85 -13.35 12.45 26.64
N GLN A 86 -12.83 13.64 26.33
CA GLN A 86 -12.66 14.72 27.31
C GLN A 86 -14.02 15.33 27.71
N ASN A 87 -14.96 15.47 26.76
CA ASN A 87 -16.27 16.07 26.99
C ASN A 87 -17.32 15.10 27.59
N ALA A 88 -17.13 13.78 27.45
CA ALA A 88 -18.04 12.75 27.95
C ALA A 88 -18.16 12.69 29.49
N ALA A 89 -17.32 13.41 30.23
CA ALA A 89 -17.49 13.59 31.68
C ALA A 89 -18.77 14.35 32.07
N VAL A 90 -19.45 15.02 31.12
CA VAL A 90 -20.58 15.92 31.40
C VAL A 90 -21.95 15.34 30.99
N ASN A 91 -22.06 14.38 30.05
CA ASN A 91 -23.35 13.89 29.54
C ASN A 91 -23.33 12.38 29.21
N ALA A 92 -23.64 11.51 30.20
CA ALA A 92 -23.36 10.07 30.13
C ALA A 92 -24.44 9.17 29.49
N VAL A 93 -25.65 9.67 29.16
CA VAL A 93 -26.79 8.80 28.81
C VAL A 93 -27.18 8.81 27.33
N THR A 94 -26.74 9.80 26.54
CA THR A 94 -27.03 9.90 25.09
C THR A 94 -25.85 9.48 24.19
N ASP A 95 -24.73 9.03 24.79
CA ASP A 95 -23.41 8.97 24.14
C ASP A 95 -23.05 7.58 23.56
N MET A 96 -23.83 6.52 23.80
CA MET A 96 -23.41 5.15 23.42
C MET A 96 -23.47 4.90 21.90
N GLU A 97 -24.51 5.37 21.22
CA GLU A 97 -24.65 5.23 19.76
C GLU A 97 -23.63 6.12 19.00
N THR A 98 -23.44 7.35 19.47
CA THR A 98 -22.45 8.28 18.92
C THR A 98 -21.02 7.75 19.10
N ARG A 99 -20.70 7.18 20.27
CA ARG A 99 -19.42 6.50 20.50
C ARG A 99 -19.23 5.29 19.59
N LEU A 100 -20.26 4.47 19.38
CA LEU A 100 -20.18 3.30 18.51
C LEU A 100 -19.86 3.72 17.06
N SER A 101 -20.60 4.69 16.53
CA SER A 101 -20.42 5.20 15.17
C SER A 101 -19.04 5.85 14.94
N LEU A 102 -18.53 6.60 15.92
CA LEU A 102 -17.17 7.16 15.86
C LEU A 102 -16.07 6.10 15.93
N ASN A 103 -16.24 5.07 16.77
CA ASN A 103 -15.28 3.95 16.81
C ASN A 103 -15.22 3.19 15.48
N LEU A 104 -16.36 3.01 14.81
CA LEU A 104 -16.43 2.42 13.46
C LEU A 104 -15.75 3.32 12.41
N LYS A 105 -15.98 4.63 12.48
CA LYS A 105 -15.33 5.63 11.60
C LYS A 105 -13.80 5.59 11.77
N LYS A 106 -13.32 5.50 13.01
CA LYS A 106 -11.89 5.36 13.34
C LYS A 106 -11.29 4.10 12.73
N PHE A 107 -11.92 2.95 12.92
CA PHE A 107 -11.46 1.69 12.35
C PHE A 107 -11.34 1.76 10.82
N ARG A 108 -12.35 2.35 10.16
CA ARG A 108 -12.34 2.56 8.71
C ARG A 108 -11.16 3.41 8.25
N THR A 109 -10.94 4.56 8.88
CA THR A 109 -9.84 5.46 8.52
C THR A 109 -8.46 4.85 8.80
N GLN A 110 -8.32 4.08 9.87
CA GLN A 110 -7.07 3.38 10.20
C GLN A 110 -6.69 2.35 9.13
N ARG A 111 -7.64 1.52 8.69
CA ARG A 111 -7.39 0.53 7.61
C ARG A 111 -6.98 1.19 6.30
N ASN A 112 -7.63 2.28 5.93
CA ASN A 112 -7.32 2.97 4.68
C ASN A 112 -5.90 3.55 4.69
N VAL A 113 -5.42 4.04 5.84
CA VAL A 113 -4.02 4.46 6.02
C VAL A 113 -3.06 3.29 5.89
N TYR A 114 -3.38 2.14 6.49
CA TYR A 114 -2.51 0.97 6.39
C TYR A 114 -2.43 0.42 4.94
N ILE A 115 -3.54 0.36 4.22
CA ILE A 115 -3.56 -0.10 2.80
C ILE A 115 -2.75 0.86 1.91
N THR A 116 -2.98 2.16 2.04
CA THR A 116 -2.24 3.16 1.23
C THR A 116 -0.77 3.23 1.61
N GLY A 117 -0.43 3.12 2.90
CA GLY A 117 0.96 3.08 3.37
C GLY A 117 1.70 1.82 2.89
N PHE A 118 1.02 0.67 2.89
CA PHE A 118 1.58 -0.55 2.36
C PHE A 118 1.80 -0.47 0.85
N SER A 119 0.83 0.07 0.10
CA SER A 119 0.98 0.30 -1.35
C SER A 119 2.17 1.21 -1.67
N LEU A 120 2.39 2.27 -0.88
CA LEU A 120 3.55 3.15 -1.00
C LEU A 120 4.86 2.38 -0.76
N PHE A 121 4.92 1.58 0.30
CA PHE A 121 6.08 0.75 0.60
C PHE A 121 6.40 -0.25 -0.52
N SER A 122 5.40 -0.96 -1.03
CA SER A 122 5.54 -1.88 -2.17
C SER A 122 6.00 -1.16 -3.44
N SER A 123 5.50 0.05 -3.70
CA SER A 123 5.94 0.87 -4.84
C SER A 123 7.41 1.25 -4.73
N LEU A 124 7.89 1.64 -3.55
CA LEU A 124 9.31 1.94 -3.31
C LEU A 124 10.20 0.70 -3.48
N ILE A 125 9.74 -0.46 -3.00
CA ILE A 125 10.42 -1.74 -3.21
C ILE A 125 10.52 -2.05 -4.71
N LEU A 126 9.44 -1.89 -5.46
CA LEU A 126 9.42 -2.11 -6.91
C LEU A 126 10.45 -1.25 -7.65
N VAL A 127 10.63 0.04 -7.27
CA VAL A 127 11.70 0.88 -7.83
C VAL A 127 13.07 0.25 -7.62
N ARG A 128 13.34 -0.21 -6.40
CA ARG A 128 14.62 -0.82 -6.04
C ARG A 128 14.86 -2.11 -6.83
N PHE A 129 13.83 -2.96 -6.91
CA PHE A 129 13.89 -4.20 -7.70
C PHE A 129 14.13 -3.92 -9.18
N TYR A 130 13.43 -2.96 -9.78
CA TYR A 130 13.63 -2.57 -11.17
C TYR A 130 15.08 -2.12 -11.44
N LYS A 131 15.67 -1.30 -10.56
CA LYS A 131 17.06 -0.85 -10.67
C LYS A 131 18.08 -1.98 -10.55
N ILE A 132 17.84 -2.93 -9.64
CA ILE A 132 18.72 -4.09 -9.47
C ILE A 132 18.62 -5.00 -10.69
N LEU A 133 17.41 -5.27 -11.16
CA LEU A 133 17.16 -6.17 -12.29
C LEU A 133 17.72 -5.64 -13.61
N SER A 134 17.54 -4.34 -13.89
CA SER A 134 18.13 -3.69 -15.07
C SER A 134 19.66 -3.76 -15.03
N ARG A 135 20.29 -3.51 -13.88
CA ARG A 135 21.74 -3.63 -13.72
C ARG A 135 22.25 -5.05 -13.94
N ILE A 136 21.52 -6.07 -13.47
CA ILE A 136 21.88 -7.47 -13.72
C ILE A 136 21.81 -7.79 -15.21
N GLY A 137 20.74 -7.35 -15.91
CA GLY A 137 20.62 -7.56 -17.35
C GLY A 137 21.71 -6.86 -18.17
N GLU A 138 22.17 -5.68 -17.76
CA GLU A 138 23.34 -5.03 -18.38
C GLU A 138 24.63 -5.83 -18.18
N ILE A 139 24.81 -6.44 -17.00
CA ILE A 139 25.98 -7.25 -16.68
C ILE A 139 25.98 -8.54 -17.51
N GLU A 140 24.84 -9.23 -17.64
CA GLU A 140 24.71 -10.44 -18.47
C GLU A 140 25.02 -10.15 -19.94
N ASN A 141 24.47 -9.08 -20.51
CA ASN A 141 24.75 -8.66 -21.89
C ASN A 141 26.24 -8.35 -22.16
N LYS A 142 26.96 -7.79 -21.17
CA LYS A 142 28.40 -7.53 -21.29
C LYS A 142 29.21 -8.82 -21.24
N LEU A 143 28.77 -9.79 -20.45
CA LEU A 143 29.43 -11.09 -20.29
C LEU A 143 29.28 -11.94 -21.56
N GLU A 144 28.11 -11.90 -22.20
CA GLU A 144 27.90 -12.55 -23.50
C GLU A 144 28.75 -11.95 -24.63
N LYS A 145 28.92 -10.62 -24.67
CA LYS A 145 29.77 -9.95 -25.67
C LYS A 145 31.28 -10.18 -25.51
N THR A 146 31.70 -10.69 -24.36
CA THR A 146 33.13 -10.93 -24.05
C THR A 146 33.53 -12.39 -24.30
N LYS A 147 32.56 -13.29 -24.50
CA LYS A 147 32.79 -14.67 -24.95
C LYS A 147 32.77 -14.75 -26.47
#